data_AF-A0A2G6JXT4-F1
#
_entry.id   AF-A0A2G6JXT4-F1
#
_cell.length_a   1.000
_cell.length_b   1.000
_cell.length_c   1.000
_cell.angle_alpha   90.00
_cell.angle_beta   90.00
_cell.angle_gamma   90.00
#
_symmetry.space_group_name_H-M   'P 1'
#
loop_
_entity.id
_entity.type
_entity.pdbx_description
1 polymer ?
#
loop_
_entity_poly.entity_id
_entity_poly.type
_entity_poly.pdbx_seq_one_letter_code
_entity_poly.pdbx_strand_id
1 'polypeptide(L)'
;TAGIVVAFTLITAALSWGHTAATRAAALYRHRADLAAGSAEDYRSRIDDDHAQAASTAAAVNPLPAEATVFVMGDPTVYVLLGKTQPVPVHGWSLEFLSADQWGRLARDLDEARPDAVFVSSDYAELVKANSDSISSLLTDAYAKIETDTDGDWYVVQDERSLPEPTSSNGSTP
;
A
#
# COMPACT_ATOMS: atom_id res chain seq x y z
N THR A 1 52.09 58.44 -33.91
CA THR A 1 51.32 58.86 -32.72
C THR A 1 49.95 58.21 -32.79
N ALA A 2 49.84 56.97 -32.34
CA ALA A 2 48.60 56.19 -32.35
C ALA A 2 48.68 55.18 -31.21
N GLY A 3 47.92 55.39 -30.14
CA GLY A 3 48.05 54.53 -28.97
C GLY A 3 47.22 54.95 -27.75
N ILE A 4 46.05 55.56 -27.90
CA ILE A 4 45.12 55.77 -26.77
C ILE A 4 43.67 55.78 -27.29
N VAL A 5 43.09 54.62 -27.62
CA VAL A 5 41.61 54.50 -27.78
C VAL A 5 41.04 53.15 -27.28
N VAL A 6 41.83 52.08 -27.09
CA VAL A 6 41.23 50.72 -26.96
C VAL A 6 40.82 50.32 -25.52
N ALA A 7 41.01 51.16 -24.50
CA ALA A 7 40.87 50.71 -23.10
C ALA A 7 39.47 50.84 -22.45
N PHE A 8 38.42 51.29 -23.15
CA PHE A 8 37.11 51.55 -22.52
C PHE A 8 35.96 50.61 -22.91
N THR A 9 36.23 49.56 -23.70
CA THR A 9 35.18 48.66 -24.25
C THR A 9 35.22 47.24 -23.69
N LEU A 10 35.71 47.03 -22.45
CA LEU A 10 35.79 45.69 -21.83
C LEU A 10 35.18 45.57 -20.43
N ILE A 11 34.57 46.64 -19.88
CA ILE A 11 34.00 46.60 -18.52
C ILE A 11 32.48 46.37 -18.49
N THR A 12 31.74 46.57 -19.58
CA THR A 12 30.28 46.40 -19.61
C THR A 12 29.80 44.96 -19.86
N ALA A 13 30.64 44.06 -20.37
CA ALA A 13 30.23 42.68 -20.67
C ALA A 13 30.08 41.80 -19.41
N ALA A 14 30.85 42.07 -18.35
CA ALA A 14 30.89 41.23 -17.15
C ALA A 14 29.66 41.39 -16.22
N LEU A 15 28.92 42.50 -16.33
CA LEU A 15 27.74 42.75 -15.49
C LEU A 15 26.45 42.12 -16.03
N SER A 16 26.41 41.71 -17.30
CA SER A 16 25.21 41.13 -17.94
C SER A 16 25.04 39.62 -17.70
N TRP A 17 26.13 38.89 -17.45
CA TRP A 17 26.10 37.45 -17.13
C TRP A 17 25.83 37.15 -15.65
N GLY A 18 26.14 38.08 -14.74
CA GLY A 18 25.85 37.91 -13.31
C GLY A 18 24.36 37.95 -12.97
N HIS A 19 23.62 38.90 -13.58
CA HIS A 19 22.18 39.07 -13.30
C HIS A 19 21.31 37.92 -13.85
N THR A 20 21.68 37.33 -14.99
CA THR A 20 20.94 36.21 -15.59
C THR A 20 21.22 34.87 -14.90
N ALA A 21 22.43 34.65 -14.35
CA ALA A 21 22.72 33.48 -13.53
C ALA A 21 22.03 33.54 -12.15
N ALA A 22 22.05 34.70 -11.48
CA ALA A 22 21.43 34.87 -10.16
C ALA A 22 19.89 34.76 -10.20
N THR A 23 19.25 35.28 -11.24
CA THR A 23 17.79 35.19 -11.42
C THR A 23 17.33 33.76 -11.72
N ARG A 24 18.10 33.00 -12.51
CA ARG A 24 17.83 31.57 -12.76
C ARG A 24 18.06 30.70 -11.52
N ALA A 25 19.11 30.96 -10.75
CA ALA A 25 19.36 30.25 -9.50
C ALA A 25 18.25 30.52 -8.46
N ALA A 26 17.79 31.77 -8.33
CA ALA A 26 16.70 32.13 -7.42
C ALA A 26 15.32 31.60 -7.88
N ALA A 27 15.11 31.45 -9.19
CA ALA A 27 13.91 30.81 -9.74
C ALA A 27 13.91 29.30 -9.50
N LEU A 28 15.06 28.63 -9.65
CA LEU A 28 15.21 27.20 -9.32
C LEU A 28 15.08 26.93 -7.83
N TYR A 29 15.61 27.81 -6.96
CA TYR A 29 15.44 27.69 -5.52
C TYR A 29 13.99 27.87 -5.08
N ARG A 30 13.28 28.87 -5.64
CA ARG A 30 11.85 29.06 -5.39
C ARG A 30 11.02 27.88 -5.90
N HIS A 31 11.26 27.44 -7.14
CA HIS A 31 10.58 26.28 -7.71
C HIS A 31 10.85 24.98 -6.92
N ARG A 32 12.07 24.79 -6.40
CA ARG A 32 12.40 23.64 -5.53
C ARG A 32 11.74 23.75 -4.16
N ALA A 33 11.66 24.96 -3.59
CA ALA A 33 10.98 25.20 -2.32
C ALA A 33 9.46 25.04 -2.44
N ASP A 34 8.86 25.51 -3.54
CA ASP A 34 7.43 25.36 -3.83
C ASP A 34 7.06 23.90 -4.07
N LEU A 35 7.91 23.14 -4.80
CA LEU A 35 7.76 21.69 -4.88
C LEU A 35 7.93 21.02 -3.50
N ALA A 36 8.93 21.41 -2.71
CA ALA A 36 9.22 20.76 -1.43
C ALA A 36 8.19 21.07 -0.33
N ALA A 37 7.59 22.27 -0.32
CA ALA A 37 6.62 22.66 0.70
C ALA A 37 5.24 22.05 0.43
N GLY A 38 4.73 22.18 -0.81
CA GLY A 38 3.46 21.55 -1.18
C GLY A 38 3.53 20.03 -1.23
N SER A 39 4.64 19.45 -1.69
CA SER A 39 4.75 17.98 -1.75
C SER A 39 5.06 17.33 -0.41
N ALA A 40 5.78 17.97 0.53
CA ALA A 40 6.18 17.27 1.74
C ALA A 40 5.05 17.12 2.76
N GLU A 41 4.14 18.10 2.87
CA GLU A 41 2.95 17.97 3.72
C GLU A 41 1.93 17.01 3.11
N ASP A 42 1.66 17.12 1.80
CA ASP A 42 0.82 16.17 1.08
C ASP A 42 1.40 14.74 1.14
N TYR A 43 2.71 14.60 1.01
CA TYR A 43 3.41 13.32 1.10
C TYR A 43 3.38 12.75 2.52
N ARG A 44 3.59 13.59 3.55
CA ARG A 44 3.48 13.14 4.95
C ARG A 44 2.05 12.73 5.27
N SER A 45 1.06 13.54 4.88
CA SER A 45 -0.36 13.21 5.06
C SER A 45 -0.69 11.88 4.43
N ARG A 46 -0.27 11.65 3.18
CA ARG A 46 -0.52 10.37 2.50
C ARG A 46 0.16 9.18 3.18
N ILE A 47 1.42 9.32 3.59
CA ILE A 47 2.11 8.26 4.32
C ILE A 47 1.42 7.99 5.66
N ASP A 48 1.01 9.04 6.36
CA ASP A 48 0.31 8.92 7.63
C ASP A 48 -1.06 8.26 7.44
N ASP A 49 -1.77 8.60 6.36
CA ASP A 49 -3.08 8.04 5.99
C ASP A 49 -2.96 6.56 5.58
N ASP A 50 -2.07 6.22 4.65
CA ASP A 50 -1.82 4.85 4.19
C ASP A 50 -1.40 3.95 5.39
N HIS A 51 -0.52 4.46 6.25
CA HIS A 51 -0.09 3.75 7.45
C HIS A 51 -1.23 3.59 8.47
N ALA A 52 -2.07 4.62 8.67
CA ALA A 52 -3.23 4.53 9.55
C ALA A 52 -4.25 3.51 9.04
N GLN A 53 -4.47 3.46 7.72
CA GLN A 53 -5.33 2.48 7.07
C GLN A 53 -4.80 1.05 7.25
N ALA A 54 -3.51 0.84 7.00
CA ALA A 54 -2.87 -0.46 7.23
C ALA A 54 -2.94 -0.90 8.71
N ALA A 55 -2.85 0.04 9.65
CA ALA A 55 -2.99 -0.24 11.08
C ALA A 55 -4.42 -0.61 11.47
N SER A 56 -5.43 0.09 10.95
CA SER A 56 -6.85 -0.28 11.11
C SER A 56 -7.12 -1.68 10.56
N THR A 57 -6.67 -1.92 9.32
CA THR A 57 -6.80 -3.22 8.62
C THR A 57 -6.13 -4.36 9.39
N ALA A 58 -4.94 -4.16 9.94
CA ALA A 58 -4.27 -5.16 10.77
C ALA A 58 -4.99 -5.39 12.11
N ALA A 59 -5.52 -4.33 12.74
CA ALA A 59 -6.21 -4.43 14.02
C ALA A 59 -7.50 -5.27 13.94
N ALA A 60 -8.24 -5.17 12.84
CA ALA A 60 -9.46 -5.94 12.55
C ALA A 60 -9.28 -7.46 12.72
N VAL A 61 -8.12 -7.98 12.31
CA VAL A 61 -7.83 -9.43 12.31
C VAL A 61 -6.81 -9.84 13.38
N ASN A 62 -6.38 -8.89 14.22
CA ASN A 62 -5.38 -9.11 15.27
C ASN A 62 -5.72 -10.16 16.36
N PRO A 63 -6.98 -10.59 16.62
CA PRO A 63 -7.20 -11.74 17.50
C PRO A 63 -6.78 -13.09 16.90
N LEU A 64 -6.30 -13.15 15.65
CA LEU A 64 -5.80 -14.40 15.06
C LEU A 64 -4.59 -14.95 15.84
N PRO A 65 -4.46 -16.29 15.95
CA PRO A 65 -3.27 -16.92 16.51
C PRO A 65 -1.97 -16.48 15.83
N ALA A 66 -0.86 -16.57 16.57
CA ALA A 66 0.45 -16.18 16.04
C ALA A 66 0.83 -17.01 14.80
N GLU A 67 0.51 -18.30 14.83
CA GLU A 67 0.71 -19.28 13.77
C GLU A 67 -0.25 -19.16 12.59
N ALA A 68 -1.33 -18.36 12.73
CA ALA A 68 -2.29 -18.19 11.65
C ALA A 68 -1.62 -17.53 10.43
N THR A 69 -1.92 -18.07 9.26
CA THR A 69 -1.45 -17.59 7.97
C THR A 69 -2.44 -16.59 7.38
N VAL A 70 -1.93 -15.52 6.78
CA VAL A 70 -2.75 -14.43 6.27
C VAL A 70 -2.34 -14.10 4.84
N PHE A 71 -3.30 -13.93 3.94
CA PHE A 71 -3.05 -13.37 2.61
C PHE A 71 -3.67 -11.99 2.47
N VAL A 72 -2.94 -11.01 1.93
CA VAL A 72 -3.39 -9.63 1.80
C VAL A 72 -3.39 -9.23 0.33
N MET A 73 -4.58 -9.02 -0.22
CA MET A 73 -4.77 -8.35 -1.51
C MET A 73 -4.96 -6.86 -1.28
N GLY A 74 -3.86 -6.11 -1.18
CA GLY A 74 -3.86 -4.71 -0.75
C GLY A 74 -2.47 -4.23 -0.35
N ASP A 75 -2.39 -3.37 0.67
CA ASP A 75 -1.13 -2.83 1.17
C ASP A 75 -0.30 -3.90 1.92
N PRO A 76 0.94 -4.21 1.46
CA PRO A 76 1.82 -5.15 2.15
C PRO A 76 2.26 -4.72 3.56
N THR A 77 2.10 -3.45 3.94
CA THR A 77 2.39 -2.95 5.30
C THR A 77 1.59 -3.70 6.37
N VAL A 78 0.41 -4.20 6.02
CA VAL A 78 -0.43 -5.05 6.89
C VAL A 78 0.36 -6.28 7.38
N TYR A 79 1.21 -6.90 6.56
CA TYR A 79 2.05 -8.02 6.98
C TYR A 79 3.03 -7.64 8.09
N VAL A 80 3.65 -6.47 7.97
CA VAL A 80 4.62 -5.96 8.95
C VAL A 80 3.92 -5.71 10.28
N LEU A 81 2.73 -5.10 10.24
CA LEU A 81 1.94 -4.77 11.42
C LEU A 81 1.38 -6.02 12.12
N LEU A 82 1.02 -7.05 11.36
CA LEU A 82 0.61 -8.36 11.90
C LEU A 82 1.79 -9.23 12.36
N GLY A 83 3.03 -8.89 12.00
CA GLY A 83 4.20 -9.74 12.23
C GLY A 83 4.16 -11.05 11.45
N LYS A 84 3.51 -11.06 10.28
CA LYS A 84 3.29 -12.26 9.44
C LYS A 84 4.02 -12.16 8.10
N THR A 85 4.21 -13.29 7.44
CA THR A 85 4.78 -13.38 6.09
C THR A 85 3.73 -13.85 5.10
N GLN A 86 3.82 -13.40 3.85
CA GLN A 86 2.96 -13.86 2.77
C GLN A 86 3.10 -15.38 2.55
N PRO A 87 2.00 -16.15 2.52
CA PRO A 87 2.05 -17.62 2.45
C PRO A 87 2.21 -18.17 1.01
N VAL A 88 1.96 -17.36 -0.02
CA VAL A 88 2.00 -17.79 -1.43
C VAL A 88 3.06 -17.00 -2.22
N PRO A 89 3.56 -17.49 -3.38
CA PRO A 89 4.57 -16.78 -4.16
C PRO A 89 4.07 -15.54 -4.91
N VAL A 90 2.82 -15.56 -5.41
CA VAL A 90 2.25 -14.41 -6.12
C VAL A 90 1.81 -13.36 -5.11
N HIS A 91 2.32 -12.14 -5.26
CA HIS A 91 2.01 -11.03 -4.37
C HIS A 91 0.57 -10.54 -4.53
N GLY A 92 -0.04 -10.14 -3.41
CA GLY A 92 -1.39 -9.58 -3.39
C GLY A 92 -1.46 -8.07 -3.65
N TRP A 93 -0.34 -7.40 -3.92
CA TRP A 93 -0.30 -5.98 -4.29
C TRP A 93 -0.14 -5.81 -5.80
N SER A 94 -0.58 -4.67 -6.33
CA SER A 94 -0.46 -4.32 -7.75
C SER A 94 -1.12 -5.33 -8.70
N LEU A 95 -2.30 -5.81 -8.30
CA LEU A 95 -3.06 -6.85 -9.01
C LEU A 95 -3.47 -6.45 -10.44
N GLU A 96 -3.57 -5.14 -10.70
CA GLU A 96 -3.92 -4.58 -12.01
C GLU A 96 -2.91 -4.91 -13.11
N PHE A 97 -1.69 -5.35 -12.76
CA PHE A 97 -0.66 -5.75 -13.71
C PHE A 97 -0.53 -7.26 -13.88
N LEU A 98 -1.33 -8.07 -13.19
CA LEU A 98 -1.31 -9.51 -13.37
C LEU A 98 -1.90 -9.90 -14.72
N SER A 99 -1.18 -10.75 -15.45
CA SER A 99 -1.71 -11.45 -16.61
C SER A 99 -2.74 -12.52 -16.22
N ALA A 100 -3.55 -12.99 -17.17
CA ALA A 100 -4.51 -14.06 -16.94
C ALA A 100 -3.87 -15.33 -16.37
N ASP A 101 -2.66 -15.69 -16.83
CA ASP A 101 -1.91 -16.83 -16.30
C ASP A 101 -1.49 -16.61 -14.85
N GLN A 102 -1.15 -15.38 -14.46
CA GLN A 102 -0.80 -15.05 -13.07
C GLN A 102 -2.02 -15.05 -12.17
N TRP A 103 -3.18 -14.59 -12.65
CA TRP A 103 -4.45 -14.73 -11.94
C TRP A 103 -4.81 -16.20 -11.69
N GLY A 104 -4.65 -17.05 -12.70
CA GLY A 104 -4.87 -18.50 -12.55
C GLY A 104 -3.89 -19.15 -11.56
N ARG A 105 -2.61 -18.73 -11.57
CA ARG A 105 -1.62 -19.19 -10.57
C ARG A 105 -1.97 -18.72 -9.17
N LEU A 106 -2.32 -17.45 -8.99
CA LEU A 106 -2.72 -16.92 -7.69
C LEU A 106 -3.91 -17.69 -7.11
N ALA A 107 -4.93 -17.97 -7.93
CA ALA A 107 -6.09 -18.75 -7.51
C ALA A 107 -5.71 -20.14 -6.99
N ARG A 108 -4.86 -20.85 -7.75
CA ARG A 108 -4.37 -22.18 -7.35
C ARG A 108 -3.50 -22.11 -6.09
N ASP A 109 -2.55 -21.17 -6.05
CA ASP A 109 -1.63 -21.06 -4.92
C ASP A 109 -2.41 -20.72 -3.62
N LEU A 110 -3.51 -19.95 -3.71
CA LEU A 110 -4.41 -19.68 -2.57
C LEU A 110 -5.21 -20.92 -2.14
N ASP A 111 -5.78 -21.68 -3.07
CA ASP A 111 -6.52 -22.92 -2.73
C ASP A 111 -5.60 -24.01 -2.17
N GLU A 112 -4.34 -24.07 -2.61
CA GLU A 112 -3.34 -24.99 -2.07
C GLU A 112 -2.86 -24.56 -0.68
N ALA A 113 -2.53 -23.28 -0.50
CA ALA A 113 -2.01 -22.79 0.78
C ALA A 113 -3.08 -22.67 1.87
N ARG A 114 -4.33 -22.43 1.48
CA ARG A 114 -5.48 -22.15 2.36
C ARG A 114 -5.13 -21.26 3.55
N PRO A 115 -4.79 -19.97 3.31
CA PRO A 115 -4.55 -19.03 4.39
C PRO A 115 -5.71 -19.02 5.39
N ASP A 116 -5.43 -18.90 6.68
CA ASP A 116 -6.48 -18.84 7.72
C ASP A 116 -7.35 -17.58 7.56
N ALA A 117 -6.77 -16.50 7.04
CA ALA A 117 -7.51 -15.31 6.63
C ALA A 117 -7.00 -14.71 5.31
N VAL A 118 -7.92 -14.09 4.58
CA VAL A 118 -7.64 -13.35 3.35
C VAL A 118 -8.27 -11.96 3.46
N PHE A 119 -7.48 -10.92 3.26
CA PHE A 119 -7.98 -9.55 3.10
C PHE A 119 -8.07 -9.20 1.62
N VAL A 120 -9.16 -8.54 1.24
CA VAL A 120 -9.33 -7.94 -0.08
C VAL A 120 -9.63 -6.45 0.10
N SER A 121 -8.68 -5.60 -0.30
CA SER A 121 -8.87 -4.15 -0.35
C SER A 121 -10.07 -3.80 -1.25
N SER A 122 -10.80 -2.76 -0.86
CA SER A 122 -11.90 -2.19 -1.65
C SER A 122 -11.46 -1.82 -3.07
N ASP A 123 -10.22 -1.36 -3.25
CA ASP A 123 -9.62 -1.05 -4.57
C ASP A 123 -9.49 -2.28 -5.48
N TYR A 124 -9.42 -3.47 -4.89
CA TYR A 124 -9.22 -4.73 -5.61
C TYR A 124 -10.46 -5.63 -5.66
N ALA A 125 -11.52 -5.33 -4.93
CA ALA A 125 -12.73 -6.16 -4.88
C ALA A 125 -13.33 -6.40 -6.28
N GLU A 126 -13.57 -5.33 -7.05
CA GLU A 126 -14.09 -5.45 -8.41
C GLU A 126 -13.08 -6.06 -9.38
N LEU A 127 -11.79 -5.83 -9.16
CA LEU A 127 -10.74 -6.39 -10.00
C LEU A 127 -10.64 -7.91 -9.85
N VAL A 128 -10.67 -8.42 -8.61
CA VAL A 128 -10.69 -9.86 -8.31
C VAL A 128 -11.90 -10.51 -8.95
N LYS A 129 -13.08 -9.91 -8.78
CA LYS A 129 -14.32 -10.39 -9.37
C LYS A 129 -14.30 -10.42 -10.89
N ALA A 130 -13.69 -9.42 -11.53
CA ALA A 130 -13.63 -9.33 -12.98
C ALA A 130 -12.58 -10.25 -13.62
N ASN A 131 -11.50 -10.58 -12.91
CA ASN A 131 -10.36 -11.31 -13.49
C ASN A 131 -10.22 -12.75 -13.01
N SER A 132 -10.89 -13.14 -11.91
CA SER A 132 -10.78 -14.49 -11.36
C SER A 132 -12.06 -14.96 -10.67
N ASP A 133 -12.91 -15.66 -11.44
CA ASP A 133 -14.04 -16.40 -10.89
C ASP A 133 -13.59 -17.43 -9.84
N SER A 134 -12.42 -18.05 -10.03
CA SER A 134 -11.89 -19.04 -9.11
C SER A 134 -11.57 -18.47 -7.73
N ILE A 135 -10.96 -17.27 -7.65
CA ILE A 135 -10.71 -16.62 -6.36
C ILE A 135 -12.04 -16.19 -5.73
N SER A 136 -12.96 -15.64 -6.52
CA SER A 136 -14.28 -15.21 -6.04
C SER A 136 -15.07 -16.37 -5.44
N SER A 137 -15.09 -17.53 -6.11
CA SER A 137 -15.71 -18.75 -5.59
C SER A 137 -14.98 -19.27 -4.35
N LEU A 138 -13.65 -19.29 -4.34
CA LEU A 138 -12.87 -19.72 -3.16
C LEU A 138 -13.24 -18.90 -1.93
N LEU A 139 -13.28 -17.57 -2.04
CA LEU A 139 -13.64 -16.67 -0.93
C LEU A 139 -15.09 -16.88 -0.47
N THR A 140 -16.01 -17.18 -1.39
CA THR A 140 -17.43 -17.38 -1.07
C THR A 140 -17.68 -18.74 -0.42
N ASP A 141 -17.00 -19.78 -0.90
CA ASP A 141 -17.29 -21.17 -0.54
C ASP A 141 -16.50 -21.65 0.69
N ALA A 142 -15.26 -21.18 0.87
CA ALA A 142 -14.37 -21.68 1.93
C ALA A 142 -14.19 -20.70 3.10
N TYR A 143 -14.60 -19.44 2.95
CA TYR A 143 -14.37 -18.40 3.93
C TYR A 143 -15.67 -17.73 4.38
N ALA A 144 -15.72 -17.29 5.63
CA ALA A 144 -16.74 -16.43 6.17
C ALA A 144 -16.21 -14.99 6.14
N LYS A 145 -17.01 -14.07 5.61
CA LYS A 145 -16.72 -12.65 5.66
C LYS A 145 -17.03 -12.13 7.07
N ILE A 146 -16.01 -11.68 7.79
CA ILE A 146 -16.12 -11.32 9.22
C ILE A 146 -16.16 -9.82 9.48
N GLU A 147 -15.54 -9.02 8.60
CA GLU A 147 -15.49 -7.57 8.75
C GLU A 147 -15.58 -6.89 7.39
N THR A 148 -16.31 -5.78 7.37
CA THR A 148 -16.46 -4.89 6.22
C THR A 148 -16.20 -3.50 6.75
N ASP A 149 -15.01 -3.00 6.50
CA ASP A 149 -14.72 -1.58 6.68
C ASP A 149 -14.75 -0.87 5.32
N THR A 150 -14.63 0.45 5.29
CA THR A 150 -14.48 1.21 4.05
C THR A 150 -13.27 0.77 3.22
N ASP A 151 -12.28 0.18 3.88
CA ASP A 151 -10.99 -0.13 3.28
C ASP A 151 -10.97 -1.48 2.57
N GLY A 152 -11.88 -2.39 2.91
CA GLY A 152 -11.93 -3.72 2.33
C GLY A 152 -12.61 -4.75 3.23
N ASP A 153 -12.48 -6.01 2.81
CA ASP A 153 -13.16 -7.14 3.41
C ASP A 153 -12.17 -8.18 3.94
N TRP A 154 -12.41 -8.64 5.17
CA TRP A 154 -11.74 -9.80 5.74
C TRP A 154 -12.57 -11.07 5.58
N TYR A 155 -11.93 -12.11 5.06
CA TYR A 155 -12.45 -13.46 4.87
C TYR A 155 -11.65 -14.42 5.76
N VAL A 156 -12.29 -15.10 6.71
CA VAL A 156 -11.65 -16.08 7.61
C VAL A 156 -12.17 -17.47 7.32
N VAL A 157 -11.31 -18.48 7.34
CA VAL A 157 -11.67 -19.86 6.98
C VAL A 157 -12.87 -20.35 7.80
N GLN A 158 -13.85 -20.97 7.12
CA GLN A 158 -14.98 -21.64 7.77
C GLN A 158 -14.51 -23.01 8.28
N ASP A 159 -13.79 -23.05 9.39
CA ASP A 159 -13.46 -24.31 10.07
C ASP A 159 -13.68 -24.15 11.57
N GLU A 160 -14.13 -25.23 12.24
CA GLU A 160 -14.42 -25.25 13.69
C GLU A 160 -13.18 -24.96 14.57
N ARG A 161 -12.00 -24.91 13.96
CA ARG A 161 -10.70 -24.70 14.64
C ARG A 161 -10.39 -23.24 14.97
N SER A 162 -11.14 -22.27 14.45
CA SER A 162 -10.74 -20.84 14.50
C SER A 162 -11.65 -19.95 15.36
N LEU A 163 -12.70 -20.49 15.99
CA LEU A 163 -13.51 -19.74 16.94
C LEU A 163 -12.94 -19.90 18.35
N PRO A 164 -12.67 -18.82 19.11
CA PRO A 164 -12.44 -18.96 20.54
C PRO A 164 -13.68 -19.62 21.14
N GLU A 165 -13.51 -20.72 21.88
CA GLU A 165 -14.61 -21.44 22.52
C GLU A 165 -15.54 -20.44 23.22
N PRO A 166 -16.86 -20.47 22.97
CA PRO A 166 -17.78 -19.71 23.79
C PRO A 166 -17.62 -20.25 25.21
N THR A 167 -17.13 -19.41 26.11
CA THR A 167 -16.94 -19.74 27.52
C THR A 167 -18.21 -20.37 28.06
N SER A 168 -18.23 -21.70 28.11
CA SER A 168 -19.30 -22.46 28.74
C SER A 168 -19.13 -22.28 30.24
N SER A 169 -19.71 -21.19 30.72
CA SER A 169 -20.05 -20.98 32.12
C SER A 169 -21.08 -22.04 32.50
N ASN A 170 -20.60 -23.24 32.81
CA ASN A 170 -21.38 -24.23 33.55
C ASN A 170 -21.42 -23.79 35.01
N GLY A 171 -22.29 -22.82 35.28
CA GLY A 171 -22.85 -22.61 36.61
C GLY A 171 -23.71 -23.81 36.98
N SER A 172 -23.09 -24.81 37.58
CA SER A 172 -23.81 -25.82 38.36
C SER A 172 -23.95 -25.33 39.79
N THR A 173 -25.18 -24.98 40.16
CA THR A 173 -25.70 -24.99 41.54
C THR A 173 -26.98 -25.84 41.46
N PRO A 174 -27.33 -26.63 42.49
CA PRO A 174 -27.63 -26.13 43.83
C PRO A 174 -26.67 -26.59 44.92
#